data_AF-A0A1S8NK49-F1
#
_entry.id   AF-A0A1S8NK49-F1
#
_cell.length_a   1.000
_cell.length_b   1.000
_cell.length_c   1.000
_cell.angle_alpha   90.00
_cell.angle_beta   90.00
_cell.angle_gamma   90.00
#
_symmetry.space_group_name_H-M   'P 1'
#
loop_
_entity.id
_entity.type
_entity.pdbx_description
1 polymer ?
#
loop_
_entity_poly.entity_id
_entity_poly.type
_entity_poly.pdbx_seq_one_letter_code
_entity_poly.pdbx_strand_id
1 'polypeptide(L)' 'MNRDNLRKVEIIEIEDNDKIKVINTGYFHQFITDFFFDRSRTMALIENEDGSITKVPFYSIRFIS' A
#
# COMPACT_ATOMS: atom_id res chain seq x y z
N MET A 1 -11.29 14.27 2.51
CA MET A 1 -11.13 13.27 3.59
C MET A 1 -10.13 13.84 4.58
N ASN A 2 -10.39 13.75 5.89
CA ASN A 2 -9.43 14.28 6.88
C ASN A 2 -8.29 13.27 7.03
N ARG A 3 -7.08 13.64 6.55
CA ARG A 3 -5.91 12.75 6.48
C ARG A 3 -5.36 12.37 7.86
N ASP A 4 -5.70 13.15 8.89
CA ASP A 4 -5.17 13.02 10.26
C ASP A 4 -5.42 11.66 10.93
N ASN A 5 -6.37 10.87 10.44
CA ASN A 5 -6.70 9.55 11.00
C ASN A 5 -6.22 8.38 10.14
N LEU A 6 -5.59 8.63 8.98
CA LEU A 6 -5.11 7.58 8.11
C LEU A 6 -3.69 7.17 8.49
N ARG A 7 -3.43 5.86 8.51
CA ARG A 7 -2.08 5.35 8.79
C ARG A 7 -1.18 5.60 7.59
N LYS A 8 -0.05 6.25 7.83
CA LYS A 8 0.95 6.45 6.79
C LYS A 8 1.63 5.11 6.46
N VAL A 9 1.91 4.89 5.18
CA VAL A 9 2.57 3.69 4.68
C VAL A 9 3.66 4.06 3.68
N GLU A 10 4.66 3.20 3.59
CA GLU A 10 5.62 3.16 2.50
C GLU A 10 5.21 2.08 1.50
N ILE A 11 5.24 2.42 0.22
CA ILE A 11 5.10 1.47 -0.89
C ILE A 11 6.51 0.98 -1.22
N ILE A 12 6.70 -0.33 -1.15
CA ILE A 12 8.00 -0.98 -1.32
C ILE A 12 8.03 -1.89 -2.55
N GLU A 13 9.17 -1.90 -3.21
CA GLU A 13 9.54 -2.86 -4.24
C GLU A 13 10.59 -3.83 -3.69
N ILE A 14 10.49 -5.10 -4.07
CA ILE A 14 11.52 -6.10 -3.80
C ILE A 14 12.36 -6.19 -5.07
N GLU A 15 13.59 -5.67 -5.02
CA GLU A 15 14.60 -5.82 -6.07
C GLU A 15 15.37 -7.15 -5.89
N ASP A 16 16.13 -7.54 -6.92
CA ASP A 16 17.00 -8.73 -6.87
C ASP A 16 17.94 -8.69 -5.65
N ASN A 17 18.13 -9.84 -4.99
CA ASN A 17 18.82 -10.04 -3.71
C ASN A 17 18.12 -9.48 -2.46
N ASP A 18 16.79 -9.60 -2.38
CA ASP A 18 15.99 -9.24 -1.19
C ASP A 18 16.14 -7.76 -0.77
N LYS A 19 16.57 -6.90 -1.69
CA LYS A 19 16.71 -5.48 -1.43
C LYS A 19 15.35 -4.82 -1.49
N ILE A 20 14.93 -4.26 -0.36
CA ILE A 20 13.68 -3.50 -0.27
C ILE A 20 13.95 -2.04 -0.63
N LYS A 21 13.28 -1.55 -1.65
CA LYS A 21 13.33 -0.16 -2.07
C LYS A 21 12.00 0.53 -1.81
N VAL A 22 12.05 1.69 -1.14
CA VAL A 22 10.87 2.54 -0.96
C VAL A 22 10.65 3.32 -2.24
N ILE A 23 9.53 3.07 -2.91
CA ILE A 23 9.16 3.77 -4.16
C ILE A 23 8.39 5.04 -3.85
N ASN A 24 7.50 4.98 -2.86
CA ASN A 24 6.61 6.09 -2.54
C ASN A 24 6.10 6.01 -1.10
N THR A 25 5.51 7.09 -0.60
CA THR A 25 4.77 7.12 0.67
C THR A 25 3.33 7.59 0.43
N GLY A 26 2.41 7.12 1.25
CA GLY A 26 1.01 7.51 1.17
C GLY A 26 0.25 7.14 2.42
N TYR A 27 -1.08 7.22 2.33
CA TYR A 27 -2.00 6.99 3.43
C TYR A 27 -2.88 5.78 3.11
N PHE A 28 -2.88 4.80 4.00
CA PHE A 28 -3.67 3.59 3.86
C PHE A 28 -5.16 3.87 4.11
N HIS A 29 -6.01 3.44 3.19
CA HIS A 29 -7.46 3.53 3.30
C HIS A 29 -8.10 2.20 3.69
N GLN A 30 -7.99 1.20 2.82
CA GLN A 30 -8.64 -0.09 3.01
C GLN A 30 -7.98 -1.21 2.22
N PHE A 31 -8.25 -2.45 2.65
CA PHE A 31 -7.98 -3.63 1.85
C PHE A 31 -9.11 -3.89 0.86
N ILE A 32 -8.74 -4.34 -0.33
CA ILE A 32 -9.64 -4.84 -1.35
C ILE A 32 -9.34 -6.32 -1.48
N THR A 33 -10.24 -7.15 -0.96
CA THR A 33 -10.22 -8.60 -1.14
C THR A 33 -11.23 -8.96 -2.21
N ASP A 34 -10.76 -9.51 -3.32
CA ASP A 34 -11.66 -10.08 -4.32
C ASP A 34 -12.07 -11.47 -3.84
N PHE A 35 -13.33 -11.64 -3.42
CA PHE A 35 -13.82 -12.88 -2.80
C PHE A 35 -13.75 -14.10 -3.72
N PHE A 36 -13.49 -13.90 -5.01
CA PHE A 36 -13.48 -14.95 -6.03
C PHE A 36 -12.09 -15.56 -6.30
N PHE A 37 -11.00 -14.89 -5.93
CA PHE A 37 -9.66 -15.37 -6.23
C PHE A 37 -8.75 -15.24 -5.01
N ASP A 38 -8.19 -16.38 -4.61
CA ASP A 38 -6.98 -16.61 -3.82
C ASP A 38 -6.46 -15.42 -2.96
N ARG A 39 -6.34 -15.65 -1.63
CA ARG A 39 -5.90 -14.65 -0.64
C ARG A 39 -4.54 -14.01 -0.98
N SER A 40 -3.77 -14.63 -1.87
CA SER A 40 -2.54 -14.14 -2.48
C SER A 40 -2.70 -12.81 -3.26
N ARG A 41 -3.93 -12.39 -3.61
CA ARG A 41 -4.20 -11.15 -4.35
C ARG A 41 -4.81 -10.02 -3.51
N THR A 42 -4.60 -10.03 -2.19
CA THR A 42 -5.07 -8.92 -1.34
C THR A 42 -4.39 -7.62 -1.77
N MET A 43 -5.18 -6.64 -2.19
CA MET A 43 -4.69 -5.31 -2.59
C MET A 43 -4.97 -4.29 -1.48
N ALA A 44 -4.10 -3.31 -1.33
CA ALA A 44 -4.29 -2.14 -0.48
C ALA A 44 -4.58 -0.91 -1.35
N LEU A 45 -5.53 -0.10 -0.92
CA LEU A 45 -5.84 1.19 -1.52
C LEU A 45 -5.12 2.29 -0.74
N ILE A 46 -4.22 2.99 -1.44
CA ILE A 46 -3.33 4.01 -0.88
C ILE A 46 -3.65 5.36 -1.53
N GLU A 47 -3.78 6.41 -0.72
CA GLU A 47 -3.81 7.80 -1.19
C GLU A 47 -2.40 8.37 -1.13
N ASN A 48 -1.86 8.77 -2.28
CA ASN A 48 -0.56 9.41 -2.36
C ASN A 48 -0.65 10.86 -1.83
N GLU A 49 0.50 11.49 -1.56
CA GLU A 49 0.53 12.85 -1.01
C GLU A 49 -0.12 13.89 -1.93
N ASP A 50 -0.07 13.66 -3.25
CA ASP A 50 -0.74 14.47 -4.28
C ASP A 50 -2.27 14.29 -4.35
N GLY A 51 -2.83 13.37 -3.53
CA GLY A 51 -4.25 13.05 -3.48
C GLY A 51 -4.72 12.01 -4.51
N SER A 52 -3.82 11.49 -5.35
CA SER A 52 -4.13 10.39 -6.25
C SER A 52 -4.29 9.07 -5.47
N ILE A 53 -5.12 8.16 -5.98
CA ILE A 53 -5.35 6.85 -5.38
C ILE A 53 -4.65 5.78 -6.20
N THR A 54 -3.85 4.94 -5.54
CA THR A 54 -3.18 3.79 -6.14
C THR A 54 -3.57 2.50 -5.44
N LYS A 55 -3.67 1.42 -6.22
CA LYS A 55 -3.87 0.06 -5.71
C LYS A 55 -2.54 -0.68 -5.79
N VAL A 56 -2.08 -1.20 -4.67
CA VAL A 56 -0.82 -1.96 -4.58
C VAL A 56 -1.06 -3.29 -3.89
N PRO A 57 -0.26 -4.33 -4.16
CA PRO A 57 -0.33 -5.56 -3.40
C PRO A 57 -0.06 -5.31 -1.91
N PHE A 58 -0.74 -6.03 -1.02
CA PHE A 58 -0.54 -5.88 0.43
C PHE A 58 0.91 -6.13 0.86
N TYR A 59 1.60 -7.09 0.24
CA TYR A 59 3.01 -7.37 0.55
C TYR A 59 3.96 -6.26 0.09
N SER A 60 3.48 -5.32 -0.74
CA SER A 60 4.23 -4.15 -1.21
C SER A 60 3.99 -2.91 -0.34
N ILE A 61 3.37 -3.04 0.84
CA ILE A 61 3.22 -1.91 1.77
C ILE A 61 3.84 -2.20 3.14
N ARG A 62 4.41 -1.16 3.75
CA ARG A 62 4.91 -1.17 5.12
C ARG A 62 4.28 -0.01 5.88
N PHE A 63 3.57 -0.33 6.96
CA PHE A 63 3.05 0.70 7.86
C PHE A 63 4.20 1.39 8.60
N ILE A 64 4.19 2.71 8.61
CA ILE A 64 5.12 3.52 9.39
C ILE A 64 4.33 4.17 10.54
N SER A 65 4.87 4.04 11.76
CA SER A 65 4.25 4.48 13.02
C SER A 65 4.38 5.97 13.24
#